data_AF-A0AA37Q8M9-F1
#
_entry.id   AF-A0AA37Q8M9-F1
#
_cell.length_a   1.000
_cell.length_b   1.000
_cell.length_c   1.000
_cell.angle_alpha   90.00
_cell.angle_beta   90.00
_cell.angle_gamma   90.00
#
_symmetry.space_group_name_H-M   'P 1'
#
loop_
_entity.id
_entity.type
_entity.pdbx_description
1 polymer ?
#
loop_
_entity_poly.entity_id
_entity_poly.type
_entity_poly.pdbx_seq_one_letter_code
_entity_poly.pdbx_strand_id
1 'polypeptide(L)'
;MPELLRLTLRADGIDGIREFALTLRENADDLRPALRVVAENLRRRQRRVFNTEGGETDGGRWSALRPRTITARRNRTGHYAQEPNGERPTRRVLHWTHALRESLVEENAAGSIASVSASTLVYGTMIPYAAAANTRRRFFDFPERFIITDVLQPIQQHLLGRDARLGQGRRTTRRIGATRVPLQAAQAAGGAA
;
A
#
# COMPACT_ATOMS: atom_id res chain seq x y z
N MET A 1 8.20 21.61 -37.27
CA MET A 1 7.88 20.28 -37.81
C MET A 1 8.05 19.28 -36.67
N PRO A 2 6.97 18.72 -36.08
CA PRO A 2 7.12 17.77 -34.98
C PRO A 2 7.62 16.42 -35.51
N GLU A 3 8.68 15.88 -34.90
CA GLU A 3 9.21 14.55 -35.18
C GLU A 3 8.16 13.48 -34.85
N LEU A 4 7.76 12.71 -35.86
CA LEU A 4 6.93 11.52 -35.69
C LEU A 4 7.76 10.43 -35.01
N LEU A 5 7.39 10.12 -33.77
CA LEU A 5 8.00 9.07 -32.96
C LEU A 5 7.60 7.70 -33.55
N ARG A 6 8.48 7.14 -34.40
CA ARG A 6 8.25 5.86 -35.09
C ARG A 6 8.54 4.70 -34.14
N LEU A 7 7.50 4.08 -33.61
CA LEU A 7 7.60 2.89 -32.77
C LEU A 7 7.58 1.64 -33.66
N THR A 8 8.71 0.94 -33.76
CA THR A 8 8.82 -0.30 -34.55
C THR A 8 8.80 -1.49 -33.61
N LEU A 9 7.68 -2.22 -33.57
CA LEU A 9 7.54 -3.47 -32.83
C LEU A 9 8.02 -4.61 -33.73
N ARG A 10 9.16 -5.23 -33.41
CA ARG A 10 9.55 -6.52 -33.99
C ARG A 10 8.81 -7.61 -33.22
N ALA A 11 7.81 -8.21 -33.86
CA ALA A 11 7.23 -9.47 -33.41
C ALA A 11 7.98 -10.60 -34.13
N ASP A 12 8.52 -11.55 -33.37
CA ASP A 12 9.13 -12.79 -33.88
C ASP A 12 8.02 -13.71 -34.46
N GLY A 13 7.44 -13.31 -35.59
CA GLY A 13 6.47 -14.11 -36.35
C GLY A 13 5.22 -14.56 -35.57
N ILE A 14 4.50 -15.51 -36.16
CA ILE A 14 3.29 -16.14 -35.57
C ILE A 14 3.68 -17.02 -34.37
N ASP A 15 4.87 -17.61 -34.38
CA ASP A 15 5.35 -18.51 -33.32
C ASP A 15 5.57 -17.78 -32.00
N GLY A 16 6.12 -16.56 -32.01
CA GLY A 16 6.27 -15.75 -30.81
C GLY A 16 4.91 -15.34 -30.21
N ILE A 17 3.89 -15.07 -31.05
CA ILE A 17 2.52 -14.80 -30.58
C ILE A 17 1.90 -16.06 -29.96
N ARG A 18 2.15 -17.23 -30.54
CA ARG A 18 1.66 -18.51 -30.03
C ARG A 18 2.28 -18.85 -28.67
N GLU A 19 3.60 -18.75 -28.55
CA GLU A 19 4.31 -18.99 -27.28
C GLU A 19 3.87 -18.02 -26.19
N PHE A 20 3.68 -16.75 -26.55
CA PHE A 20 3.11 -15.73 -25.66
C PHE A 20 1.70 -16.09 -25.19
N ALA A 21 0.82 -16.50 -26.10
CA ALA A 21 -0.56 -16.86 -25.77
C ALA A 21 -0.63 -18.11 -24.89
N LEU A 22 0.23 -19.11 -25.13
CA LEU A 22 0.35 -20.30 -24.29
C LEU A 22 0.83 -19.93 -22.88
N THR A 23 1.89 -19.14 -22.78
CA THR A 23 2.43 -18.65 -21.50
C THR A 23 1.36 -17.89 -20.70
N LEU A 24 0.60 -17.01 -21.37
CA LEU A 24 -0.45 -16.23 -20.72
C LEU A 24 -1.56 -17.14 -20.21
N ARG A 25 -1.98 -18.14 -21.00
CA ARG A 25 -3.01 -19.10 -20.60
C ARG A 25 -2.56 -19.94 -19.39
N GLU A 26 -1.37 -20.51 -19.45
CA GLU A 26 -0.81 -21.33 -18.36
C GLU A 26 -0.70 -20.53 -17.05
N ASN A 27 -0.26 -19.27 -17.13
CA ASN A 27 -0.14 -18.43 -15.95
C ASN A 27 -1.49 -17.87 -15.46
N ALA A 28 -2.49 -17.75 -16.33
CA ALA A 28 -3.84 -17.33 -15.95
C ALA A 28 -4.60 -18.41 -15.18
N ASP A 29 -4.28 -19.70 -15.40
CA ASP A 29 -4.89 -20.83 -14.70
C ASP A 29 -4.50 -20.85 -13.20
N ASP A 30 -3.33 -20.30 -12.84
CA ASP A 30 -2.90 -20.18 -11.45
C ASP A 30 -2.22 -18.83 -11.14
N LEU A 31 -3.01 -17.90 -10.63
CA LEU A 31 -2.54 -16.60 -10.13
C LEU A 31 -2.03 -16.64 -8.69
N ARG A 32 -2.00 -17.79 -7.99
CA ARG A 32 -1.51 -17.86 -6.60
C ARG A 32 -0.14 -17.19 -6.42
N PRO A 33 0.86 -17.35 -7.33
CA PRO A 33 2.15 -16.67 -7.17
C PRO A 33 2.01 -15.15 -7.14
N ALA A 34 1.25 -14.57 -8.07
CA ALA A 34 0.99 -13.12 -8.10
C ALA A 34 0.19 -12.65 -6.89
N LEU A 35 -0.89 -13.37 -6.54
CA LEU A 35 -1.78 -12.98 -5.46
C LEU A 35 -1.12 -13.05 -4.08
N ARG A 36 -0.15 -13.95 -3.87
CA ARG A 36 0.71 -13.94 -2.68
C ARG A 36 1.55 -12.68 -2.58
N VAL A 37 2.09 -12.21 -3.71
CA VAL A 37 2.83 -10.94 -3.78
C VAL A 37 1.91 -9.76 -3.47
N VAL A 38 0.69 -9.76 -4.00
CA VAL A 38 -0.33 -8.74 -3.69
C VAL A 38 -0.69 -8.74 -2.21
N ALA A 39 -0.93 -9.92 -1.60
CA ALA A 39 -1.22 -10.04 -0.17
C ALA A 39 -0.10 -9.43 0.70
N GLU A 40 1.15 -9.70 0.35
CA GLU A 40 2.30 -9.14 1.04
C GLU A 40 2.39 -7.61 0.87
N ASN A 41 2.10 -7.08 -0.33
CA ASN A 41 2.04 -5.64 -0.56
C ASN A 41 0.95 -4.96 0.29
N LEU A 42 -0.22 -5.59 0.43
CA LEU A 42 -1.31 -5.13 1.29
C LEU A 42 -0.86 -5.05 2.75
N ARG A 43 -0.21 -6.10 3.28
CA ARG A 43 0.35 -6.11 4.63
C ARG A 43 1.36 -5.00 4.85
N ARG A 44 2.30 -4.80 3.91
CA ARG A 44 3.29 -3.72 3.98
C ARG A 44 2.64 -2.35 3.99
N ARG A 45 1.59 -2.13 3.18
CA ARG A 45 0.83 -0.88 3.18
C ARG A 45 0.11 -0.68 4.49
N GLN A 46 -0.59 -1.68 5.02
CA GLN A 46 -1.27 -1.57 6.31
C GLN A 46 -0.27 -1.25 7.43
N ARG A 47 0.90 -1.91 7.44
CA ARG A 47 1.98 -1.59 8.38
C ARG A 47 2.37 -0.12 8.32
N ARG A 48 2.53 0.45 7.12
CA ARG A 48 2.82 1.89 6.95
C ARG A 48 1.66 2.78 7.38
N VAL A 49 0.42 2.43 7.05
CA VAL A 49 -0.78 3.18 7.47
C VAL A 49 -0.86 3.24 8.99
N PHE A 50 -0.66 2.12 9.70
CA PHE A 50 -0.63 2.13 11.17
C PHE A 50 0.57 2.92 11.73
N ASN A 51 1.77 2.74 11.16
CA ASN A 51 2.97 3.44 11.63
C ASN A 51 2.91 4.96 11.41
N THR A 52 2.26 5.41 10.34
CA THR A 52 2.08 6.83 9.99
C THR A 52 0.78 7.42 10.53
N GLU A 53 0.05 6.65 11.33
CA GLU A 53 -1.25 7.03 11.88
C GLU A 53 -2.24 7.51 10.81
N GLY A 54 -2.34 6.78 9.69
CA GLY A 54 -3.21 7.13 8.57
C GLY A 54 -2.57 8.01 7.49
N GLY A 55 -1.35 8.51 7.69
CA GLY A 55 -0.70 9.44 6.75
C GLY A 55 -0.53 8.94 5.30
N GLU A 56 -0.60 7.62 5.09
CA GLU A 56 -0.56 6.97 3.77
C GLU A 56 -1.94 6.68 3.16
N THR A 57 -3.02 7.06 3.85
CA THR A 57 -4.40 7.02 3.34
C THR A 57 -4.75 8.33 2.64
N ASP A 58 -5.72 8.30 1.73
CA ASP A 58 -6.13 9.51 0.98
C ASP A 58 -6.82 10.55 1.89
N GLY A 59 -7.34 10.13 3.03
CA GLY A 59 -7.86 11.01 4.08
C GLY A 59 -6.79 11.65 4.97
N GLY A 60 -5.51 11.33 4.75
CA GLY A 60 -4.40 11.80 5.57
C GLY A 60 -4.39 11.19 6.98
N ARG A 61 -3.63 11.83 7.88
CA ARG A 61 -3.48 11.33 9.26
C ARG A 61 -4.83 11.28 9.97
N TRP A 62 -5.03 10.21 10.72
CA TRP A 62 -6.22 10.05 11.54
C TRP A 62 -6.31 11.14 12.60
N SER A 63 -7.54 11.61 12.81
CA SER A 63 -7.83 12.59 13.84
C SER A 63 -7.45 12.09 15.24
N ALA A 64 -6.95 13.04 16.03
CA ALA A 64 -6.69 12.83 17.44
C ALA A 64 -7.96 12.43 18.19
N LEU A 65 -7.77 11.75 19.32
CA LEU A 65 -8.86 11.43 20.23
C LEU A 65 -9.46 12.72 20.82
N ARG A 66 -10.79 12.79 20.87
CA ARG A 66 -11.48 13.89 21.56
C ARG A 66 -11.10 13.87 23.05
N PRO A 67 -10.90 15.04 23.71
CA PRO A 67 -10.54 15.10 25.13
C PRO A 67 -11.48 14.30 26.03
N ARG A 68 -12.79 14.36 25.81
CA ARG A 68 -13.79 13.57 26.54
C ARG A 68 -13.55 12.06 26.44
N THR A 69 -13.10 11.57 25.28
CA THR A 69 -12.77 10.15 25.09
C THR A 69 -11.50 9.77 25.83
N ILE A 70 -10.50 10.66 25.89
CA ILE A 70 -9.28 10.47 26.67
C ILE A 70 -9.62 10.35 28.16
N THR A 71 -10.42 11.28 28.70
CA THR A 71 -10.88 11.25 30.09
C THR A 71 -11.68 9.98 30.40
N ALA A 72 -12.62 9.61 29.51
CA ALA A 72 -13.39 8.38 29.68
C ALA A 72 -12.53 7.11 29.67
N ARG A 73 -11.43 7.08 28.88
CA ARG A 73 -10.48 5.95 28.88
C ARG A 73 -9.66 5.91 30.18
N ARG A 74 -9.16 7.06 30.65
CA ARG A 74 -8.40 7.17 31.90
C ARG A 74 -9.21 6.72 33.12
N ASN A 75 -10.50 6.99 33.13
CA ASN A 75 -11.38 6.70 34.26
C ASN A 75 -12.00 5.30 34.21
N ARG A 76 -11.72 4.49 33.16
CA ARG A 76 -12.21 3.10 33.09
C ARG A 76 -11.31 2.20 33.92
N THR A 77 -11.91 1.50 34.88
CA THR A 77 -11.31 0.36 35.57
C THR A 77 -11.31 -0.87 34.64
N GLY A 78 -10.35 -1.79 34.78
CA GLY A 78 -10.27 -3.04 34.00
C GLY A 78 -9.37 -2.97 32.76
N HIS A 79 -9.88 -3.42 31.59
CA HIS A 79 -9.10 -3.57 30.34
C HIS A 79 -8.26 -2.34 29.96
N TYR A 80 -8.72 -1.12 30.30
CA TYR A 80 -8.05 0.15 30.04
C TYR A 80 -7.16 0.69 31.18
N ALA A 81 -7.08 -0.01 32.31
CA ALA A 81 -6.28 0.39 33.47
C ALA A 81 -4.82 -0.08 33.36
N GLN A 82 -4.57 -1.17 32.61
CA GLN A 82 -3.22 -1.66 32.32
C GLN A 82 -2.73 -1.01 31.03
N GLU A 83 -2.03 0.13 31.11
CA GLU A 83 -1.37 0.74 29.95
C GLU A 83 -0.42 -0.27 29.30
N PRO A 84 -0.66 -0.75 28.07
CA PRO A 84 0.30 -1.60 27.39
C PRO A 84 1.56 -0.76 27.10
N ASN A 85 2.69 -1.16 27.67
CA ASN A 85 4.05 -0.73 27.27
C ASN A 85 4.26 0.78 27.09
N GLY A 86 3.87 1.60 28.08
CA GLY A 86 4.19 3.03 28.10
C GLY A 86 3.45 3.88 27.05
N GLU A 87 2.44 3.32 26.38
CA GLU A 87 1.55 4.08 25.52
C GLU A 87 0.50 4.85 26.35
N ARG A 88 0.63 6.18 26.38
CA ARG A 88 -0.33 7.04 27.09
C ARG A 88 -1.74 6.93 26.46
N PRO A 89 -2.83 7.00 27.26
CA PRO A 89 -4.22 6.98 26.80
C PRO A 89 -4.60 8.16 25.87
N THR A 90 -3.68 9.11 25.69
CA THR A 90 -3.75 10.24 24.75
C THR A 90 -3.45 9.83 23.31
N ARG A 91 -2.69 8.76 23.10
CA ARG A 91 -2.21 8.35 21.78
C ARG A 91 -3.01 7.12 21.33
N ARG A 92 -3.92 7.36 20.38
CA ARG A 92 -4.42 6.39 19.38
C ARG A 92 -5.70 5.62 19.72
N VAL A 93 -6.59 5.56 18.73
CA VAL A 93 -7.90 4.88 18.83
C VAL A 93 -7.76 3.35 18.81
N LEU A 94 -6.66 2.81 18.28
CA LEU A 94 -6.55 1.41 17.84
C LEU A 94 -5.39 0.62 18.43
N HIS A 95 -4.60 1.22 19.32
CA HIS A 95 -3.37 0.58 19.81
C HIS A 95 -3.54 -0.24 21.07
N TRP A 96 -4.65 -0.09 21.80
CA TRP A 96 -4.74 -0.66 23.14
C TRP A 96 -4.50 -2.18 23.20
N THR A 97 -4.93 -2.93 22.18
CA THR A 97 -4.68 -4.37 22.09
C THR A 97 -3.76 -4.77 20.95
N HIS A 98 -3.39 -3.81 20.07
CA HIS A 98 -2.78 -4.04 18.75
C HIS A 98 -3.48 -5.06 17.84
N ALA A 99 -4.54 -5.75 18.29
CA ALA A 99 -5.18 -6.87 17.61
C ALA A 99 -5.64 -6.54 16.19
N LEU A 100 -6.20 -5.34 15.95
CA LEU A 100 -6.60 -4.93 14.61
C LEU A 100 -5.39 -4.76 13.68
N ARG A 101 -4.35 -4.07 14.15
CA ARG A 101 -3.10 -3.89 13.39
C ARG A 101 -2.50 -5.25 13.09
N GLU A 102 -2.37 -6.10 14.10
CA GLU A 102 -1.78 -7.44 13.96
C GLU A 102 -2.59 -8.29 12.98
N SER A 103 -3.92 -8.32 13.09
CA SER A 103 -4.77 -9.08 12.17
C SER A 103 -4.64 -8.66 10.70
N LEU A 104 -4.25 -7.41 10.42
CA LEU A 104 -4.05 -6.91 9.06
C LEU A 104 -2.60 -7.01 8.59
N VAL A 105 -1.64 -6.96 9.50
CA VAL A 105 -0.22 -6.86 9.17
C VAL A 105 0.49 -8.21 9.24
N GLU A 106 0.13 -9.05 10.19
CA GLU A 106 0.77 -10.34 10.43
C GLU A 106 -0.05 -11.47 9.80
N GLU A 107 0.62 -12.35 9.05
CA GLU A 107 -0.01 -13.38 8.23
C GLU A 107 -0.87 -14.37 9.02
N ASN A 108 -0.42 -14.73 10.22
CA ASN A 108 -1.05 -15.75 11.06
C ASN A 108 -1.65 -15.16 12.34
N ALA A 109 -1.91 -13.85 12.38
CA ALA A 109 -2.51 -13.24 13.56
C ALA A 109 -3.97 -13.68 13.74
N ALA A 110 -4.39 -13.75 15.00
CA ALA A 110 -5.78 -14.04 15.35
C ALA A 110 -6.72 -13.04 14.66
N GLY A 111 -7.72 -13.56 13.95
CA GLY A 111 -8.66 -12.76 13.18
C GLY A 111 -8.13 -12.21 11.86
N SER A 112 -6.90 -12.56 11.43
CA SER A 112 -6.44 -12.24 10.07
C SER A 112 -7.23 -13.03 9.02
N ILE A 113 -7.56 -12.37 7.91
CA ILE A 113 -8.10 -13.02 6.71
C ILE A 113 -7.12 -12.76 5.58
N ALA A 114 -6.43 -13.80 5.12
CA ALA A 114 -5.57 -13.77 3.95
C ALA A 114 -5.67 -15.12 3.24
N SER A 115 -6.69 -15.30 2.41
CA SER A 115 -6.91 -16.52 1.65
C SER A 115 -6.55 -16.30 0.18
N VAL A 116 -5.64 -17.12 -0.33
CA VAL A 116 -5.17 -17.08 -1.73
C VAL A 116 -5.61 -18.34 -2.45
N SER A 117 -6.39 -18.17 -3.51
CA SER A 117 -6.80 -19.24 -4.43
C SER A 117 -6.16 -19.02 -5.81
N ALA A 118 -6.43 -19.92 -6.76
CA ALA A 118 -5.94 -19.83 -8.15
C ALA A 118 -6.33 -18.53 -8.86
N SER A 119 -7.44 -17.89 -8.47
CA SER A 119 -7.95 -16.69 -9.16
C SER A 119 -8.36 -15.56 -8.22
N THR A 120 -8.50 -15.83 -6.93
CA THR A 120 -9.07 -14.88 -5.96
C THR A 120 -8.17 -14.72 -4.75
N LEU A 121 -8.00 -13.46 -4.32
CA LEU A 121 -7.41 -13.09 -3.04
C LEU A 121 -8.50 -12.49 -2.16
N VAL A 122 -8.70 -13.06 -0.98
CA VAL A 122 -9.53 -12.47 0.08
C VAL A 122 -8.61 -11.97 1.18
N TYR A 123 -8.64 -10.66 1.42
CA TYR A 123 -7.80 -9.99 2.41
C TYR A 123 -8.64 -9.12 3.35
N GLY A 124 -8.43 -9.24 4.65
CA GLY A 124 -9.18 -8.49 5.65
C GLY A 124 -8.94 -8.92 7.09
N THR A 125 -9.94 -8.69 7.94
CA THR A 125 -9.89 -9.02 9.36
C THR A 125 -11.30 -9.38 9.88
N MET A 126 -11.36 -10.34 10.81
CA MET A 126 -12.58 -10.73 11.53
C MET A 126 -12.82 -9.89 12.79
N ILE A 127 -11.92 -8.95 13.12
CA ILE A 127 -12.06 -8.12 14.32
C ILE A 127 -13.34 -7.26 14.22
N PRO A 128 -14.34 -7.43 15.11
CA PRO A 128 -15.68 -6.86 14.92
C PRO A 128 -15.71 -5.33 14.81
N TYR A 129 -14.82 -4.66 15.54
CA TYR A 129 -14.74 -3.19 15.52
C TYR A 129 -13.99 -2.64 14.29
N ALA A 130 -13.45 -3.48 13.42
CA ALA A 130 -12.79 -3.07 12.18
C ALA A 130 -13.76 -2.35 11.23
N ALA A 131 -15.00 -2.85 11.10
CA ALA A 131 -16.02 -2.27 10.22
C ALA A 131 -16.36 -0.83 10.62
N ALA A 132 -16.68 -0.61 11.90
CA ALA A 132 -16.97 0.72 12.45
C ALA A 132 -15.77 1.67 12.35
N ALA A 133 -14.55 1.14 12.48
CA ALA A 133 -13.34 1.92 12.30
C ALA A 133 -13.13 2.29 10.82
N ASN A 134 -13.38 1.37 9.88
CA ASN A 134 -13.17 1.59 8.45
C ASN A 134 -14.05 2.72 7.89
N THR A 135 -15.32 2.80 8.32
CA THR A 135 -16.23 3.90 7.93
C THR A 135 -15.67 5.28 8.32
N ARG A 136 -14.91 5.36 9.42
CA ARG A 136 -14.40 6.65 9.96
C ARG A 136 -12.94 6.94 9.61
N ARG A 137 -12.14 5.92 9.30
CA ARG A 137 -10.67 6.00 9.21
C ARG A 137 -10.07 5.39 7.94
N ARG A 138 -10.89 4.76 7.11
CA ARG A 138 -10.54 4.20 5.79
C ARG A 138 -9.26 3.35 5.78
N PHE A 139 -9.25 2.26 6.53
CA PHE A 139 -8.11 1.33 6.54
C PHE A 139 -7.91 0.63 5.20
N PHE A 140 -9.01 0.34 4.52
CA PHE A 140 -9.00 -0.34 3.23
C PHE A 140 -9.06 0.65 2.06
N ASP A 141 -8.63 1.91 2.26
CA ASP A 141 -8.47 2.85 1.15
C ASP A 141 -7.18 2.55 0.39
N PHE A 142 -7.34 2.30 -0.91
CA PHE A 142 -6.24 2.01 -1.82
C PHE A 142 -6.17 3.12 -2.86
N PRO A 143 -5.17 4.01 -2.80
CA PRO A 143 -5.00 5.02 -3.82
C PRO A 143 -4.75 4.33 -5.14
N GLU A 144 -5.22 4.94 -6.23
CA GLU A 144 -5.10 4.41 -7.58
C GLU A 144 -3.67 3.96 -7.91
N ARG A 145 -2.67 4.76 -7.47
CA ARG A 145 -1.25 4.42 -7.64
C ARG A 145 -0.90 3.04 -7.05
N PHE A 146 -1.41 2.72 -5.86
CA PHE A 146 -1.16 1.43 -5.21
C PHE A 146 -1.84 0.30 -5.95
N ILE A 147 -3.06 0.52 -6.45
CA ILE A 147 -3.75 -0.47 -7.28
C ILE A 147 -2.90 -0.80 -8.52
N ILE A 148 -2.40 0.22 -9.21
CA ILE A 148 -1.60 0.03 -10.43
C ILE A 148 -0.27 -0.68 -10.10
N THR A 149 0.49 -0.19 -9.13
CA THR A 149 1.88 -0.65 -8.90
C THR A 149 2.00 -1.87 -8.01
N ASP A 150 1.09 -2.04 -7.05
CA ASP A 150 1.22 -3.05 -6.01
C ASP A 150 0.18 -4.17 -6.12
N VAL A 151 -0.87 -3.98 -6.94
CA VAL A 151 -1.90 -4.99 -7.23
C VAL A 151 -1.82 -5.49 -8.67
N LEU A 152 -1.98 -4.59 -9.65
CA LEU A 152 -2.06 -4.97 -11.06
C LEU A 152 -0.69 -5.38 -11.63
N GLN A 153 0.38 -4.65 -11.29
CA GLN A 153 1.70 -4.94 -11.82
C GLN A 153 2.21 -6.37 -11.48
N PRO A 154 2.12 -6.89 -10.25
CA PRO A 154 2.48 -8.29 -9.96
C PRO A 154 1.70 -9.32 -10.78
N ILE A 155 0.39 -9.09 -10.98
CA ILE A 155 -0.46 -9.95 -11.81
C ILE A 155 0.00 -9.91 -13.26
N GLN A 156 0.25 -8.70 -13.79
CA GLN A 156 0.75 -8.53 -15.15
C GLN A 156 2.11 -9.21 -15.34
N GLN A 157 3.06 -9.06 -14.41
CA GLN A 157 4.36 -9.73 -14.53
C GLN A 157 4.21 -11.25 -14.57
N HIS A 158 3.38 -11.81 -13.68
CA HIS A 158 3.12 -13.25 -13.65
C HIS A 158 2.49 -13.75 -14.95
N LEU A 159 1.46 -13.07 -15.46
CA LEU A 159 0.83 -13.42 -16.73
C LEU A 159 1.81 -13.41 -17.92
N LEU A 160 2.80 -12.52 -17.87
CA LEU A 160 3.86 -12.43 -18.88
C LEU A 160 5.00 -13.46 -18.67
N GLY A 161 4.84 -14.43 -17.76
CA GLY A 161 5.86 -15.44 -17.44
C GLY A 161 7.07 -14.87 -16.70
N ARG A 162 6.94 -13.69 -16.09
CA ARG A 162 8.00 -13.00 -15.34
C ARG A 162 7.76 -13.17 -13.85
N ASP A 163 8.83 -13.03 -13.06
CA ASP A 163 8.71 -13.01 -11.60
C ASP A 163 7.75 -11.88 -11.16
N ALA A 164 6.67 -12.25 -10.46
CA ALA A 164 5.67 -11.34 -9.93
C ALA A 164 6.26 -10.26 -8.99
N ARG A 165 7.46 -10.49 -8.45
CA ARG A 165 8.20 -9.54 -7.59
C ARG A 165 8.95 -8.48 -8.40
N LEU A 166 9.11 -8.64 -9.72
CA LEU A 166 9.85 -7.70 -10.55
C LEU A 166 9.19 -6.32 -10.55
N GLY A 167 9.93 -5.33 -10.05
CA GLY A 167 9.48 -3.95 -9.94
C GLY A 167 8.91 -3.56 -8.57
N GLN A 168 8.78 -4.49 -7.61
CA GLN A 168 8.47 -4.15 -6.23
C GLN A 168 9.49 -3.16 -5.66
N GLY A 169 9.02 -2.09 -5.02
CA GLY A 169 9.85 -1.16 -4.24
C GLY A 169 10.75 -0.19 -5.02
N ARG A 170 10.80 -0.25 -6.37
CA ARG A 170 11.69 0.62 -7.16
C ARG A 170 11.28 2.11 -7.20
N ARG A 171 10.12 2.53 -6.67
CA ARG A 171 9.65 3.94 -6.80
C ARG A 171 8.99 4.59 -5.59
N THR A 172 8.72 3.88 -4.49
CA THR A 172 8.07 4.49 -3.31
C THR A 172 9.00 5.33 -2.43
N THR A 173 10.31 5.39 -2.74
CA THR A 173 11.31 6.21 -2.04
C THR A 173 11.64 7.54 -2.70
N ARG A 174 10.90 8.01 -3.72
CA ARG A 174 11.06 9.41 -4.16
C ARG A 174 10.42 10.32 -3.11
N ARG A 175 11.23 10.72 -2.13
CA ARG A 175 11.00 11.85 -1.23
C ARG A 175 10.27 12.94 -2.01
N ILE A 176 9.10 13.33 -1.53
CA ILE A 176 8.54 14.66 -1.80
C ILE A 176 9.46 15.64 -1.05
N GLY A 177 10.65 15.86 -1.61
CA GLY A 177 11.52 16.98 -1.31
C GLY A 177 11.24 18.00 -2.38
N ALA A 178 10.20 18.81 -2.17
CA ALA A 178 10.00 20.03 -2.94
C ALA A 178 11.11 21.01 -2.56
N THR A 179 12.29 20.85 -3.14
CA THR A 179 13.24 21.96 -3.23
C THR A 179 12.83 22.75 -4.47
N ARG A 180 12.00 23.78 -4.26
CA ARG A 180 11.90 24.87 -5.23
C ARG A 180 13.31 25.42 -5.39
N VAL A 181 13.91 25.22 -6.55
CA VAL A 181 15.05 26.02 -6.97
C VAL A 181 14.47 27.39 -7.34
N PRO A 182 14.78 28.48 -6.59
CA PRO A 182 14.40 29.81 -7.04
C PRO A 182 15.15 30.12 -8.33
N LEU A 183 14.37 30.43 -9.36
CA LEU A 183 14.83 30.88 -10.66
C LEU A 183 15.15 32.39 -10.56
N GLN A 184 16.31 32.71 -9.99
CA GLN A 184 16.93 34.05 -9.92
C GLN A 184 18.44 33.82 -9.82
N ALA A 185 19.36 34.41 -10.58
CA ALA A 185 19.28 35.47 -11.58
C ALA A 185 20.46 35.24 -12.56
N ALA A 186 20.17 35.15 -13.86
CA ALA A 186 21.18 35.26 -14.91
C ALA A 186 21.09 36.67 -15.51
N GLN A 187 21.43 37.68 -14.70
CA GLN A 187 21.64 39.06 -15.14
C GLN A 187 22.66 39.73 -14.19
N ALA A 188 23.93 39.66 -14.55
CA ALA A 188 24.91 40.74 -14.40
C ALA A 188 26.29 40.27 -14.87
N ALA A 189 27.06 41.20 -15.45
CA ALA A 189 28.43 41.07 -15.92
C ALA A 189 28.64 40.46 -17.32
N GLY A 190 28.06 41.11 -18.33
CA GLY A 190 28.91 41.61 -19.40
C GLY A 190 29.47 42.97 -19.00
N GLY A 191 30.76 43.22 -19.24
CA GLY A 191 31.33 44.57 -19.29
C GLY A 191 32.65 44.77 -18.56
N ALA A 192 33.72 44.90 -19.36
CA ALA A 192 34.98 45.65 -19.08
C ALA A 192 35.88 45.12 -17.94
N ALA A 193 37.19 45.01 -18.08
CA ALA A 193 38.17 45.49 -19.06
C ALA A 193 39.37 44.52 -19.07
#